data_AF-A0A6I8LD30-F1
#
_entry.id   AF-A0A6I8LD30-F1
#
_cell.length_a   1.000
_cell.length_b   1.000
_cell.length_c   1.000
_cell.angle_alpha   90.00
_cell.angle_beta   90.00
_cell.angle_gamma   90.00
#
_symmetry.space_group_name_H-M   'P 1'
#
loop_
_entity.id
_entity.type
_entity.pdbx_description
1 polymer ?
#
loop_
_entity_poly.entity_id
_entity_poly.type
_entity_poly.pdbx_seq_one_letter_code
_entity_poly.pdbx_strand_id
1 'polypeptide(L)'
;MSVTTDARPFSATLRASTLEVHEKANYSTYMRALLGGELTQEGYTQLAVQYYFIYGAIEAASDRLAADPVAGEFVFDELRRLPHLERDLAHLVGPDWRSTISPLASTRAYVARVGEASSWAGGYVAHHYTRYLGDIAGGQAIRRLLEKKYDVAEAGTLFYHFDGIGSAPRFRDGYRAKLDNAPWDEAERARVIDETLVAFECNVAVFDELASHLDEFRA
;
A
#
# COMPACT_ATOMS: atom_id res chain seq x y z
N MET A 1 -0.60 -6.34 -42.48
CA MET A 1 -0.04 -6.98 -41.28
C MET A 1 -1.12 -6.95 -40.22
N SER A 2 -1.58 -8.12 -39.78
CA SER A 2 -2.60 -8.19 -38.73
C SER A 2 -1.92 -7.81 -37.42
N VAL A 3 -2.25 -6.64 -36.87
CA VAL A 3 -1.88 -6.28 -35.50
C VAL A 3 -2.74 -7.17 -34.61
N THR A 4 -2.16 -8.27 -34.13
CA THR A 4 -2.73 -9.02 -33.01
C THR A 4 -2.64 -8.10 -31.80
N THR A 5 -3.71 -7.37 -31.52
CA THR A 5 -3.91 -6.74 -30.22
C THR A 5 -3.82 -7.84 -29.19
N ASP A 6 -2.84 -7.79 -28.28
CA ASP A 6 -2.80 -8.72 -27.16
C ASP A 6 -4.12 -8.56 -26.40
N ALA A 7 -5.00 -9.57 -26.50
CA ALA A 7 -6.35 -9.55 -25.95
C ALA A 7 -6.37 -9.68 -24.42
N ARG A 8 -5.19 -9.63 -23.79
CA ARG A 8 -5.04 -9.71 -22.34
C ARG A 8 -5.62 -8.45 -21.68
N PRO A 9 -6.48 -8.60 -20.65
CA PRO A 9 -6.94 -7.48 -19.85
C PRO A 9 -5.77 -6.71 -19.23
N PHE A 10 -5.85 -5.38 -19.18
CA PHE A 10 -4.76 -4.54 -18.68
C PHE A 10 -4.37 -4.89 -17.24
N SER A 11 -5.34 -5.22 -16.39
CA SER A 11 -5.11 -5.66 -15.01
C SER A 11 -4.26 -6.93 -14.92
N ALA A 12 -4.39 -7.84 -15.89
CA ALA A 12 -3.59 -9.06 -15.97
C ALA A 12 -2.17 -8.77 -16.48
N THR A 13 -2.03 -7.86 -17.45
CA THR A 13 -0.71 -7.35 -17.88
C THR A 13 0.03 -6.66 -16.74
N LEU A 14 -0.63 -5.73 -16.05
CA LEU A 14 -0.06 -5.00 -14.92
C LEU A 14 0.44 -5.95 -13.83
N ARG A 15 -0.40 -6.92 -13.42
CA ARG A 15 -0.03 -7.93 -12.43
C ARG A 15 1.18 -8.77 -12.87
N ALA A 16 1.25 -9.15 -14.14
CA ALA A 16 2.36 -9.94 -14.66
C ALA A 16 3.67 -9.12 -14.66
N SER A 17 3.60 -7.85 -15.08
CA SER A 17 4.75 -6.94 -15.12
C SER A 17 5.34 -6.65 -13.74
N THR A 18 4.52 -6.66 -12.69
CA THR A 18 4.96 -6.33 -11.33
C THR A 18 5.30 -7.55 -10.46
N LEU A 19 5.26 -8.77 -11.01
CA LEU A 19 5.37 -10.00 -10.21
C LEU A 19 6.70 -10.08 -9.45
N GLU A 20 7.82 -9.84 -10.12
CA GLU A 20 9.16 -9.93 -9.53
C GLU A 20 9.37 -8.94 -8.38
N VAL A 21 8.99 -7.67 -8.60
CA VAL A 21 9.15 -6.63 -7.57
C VAL A 21 8.16 -6.81 -6.41
N HIS A 22 6.96 -7.35 -6.68
CA HIS A 22 6.01 -7.75 -5.64
C HIS A 22 6.57 -8.88 -4.77
N GLU A 23 7.22 -9.89 -5.36
CA GLU A 23 7.91 -10.94 -4.61
C GLU A 23 9.04 -10.37 -3.76
N LYS A 24 9.86 -9.47 -4.31
CA LYS A 24 10.92 -8.79 -3.56
C LYS A 24 10.38 -8.06 -2.33
N ALA A 25 9.26 -7.34 -2.46
CA ALA A 25 8.62 -6.65 -1.34
C ALA A 25 8.13 -7.62 -0.25
N ASN A 26 7.43 -8.69 -0.64
CA ASN A 26 6.88 -9.69 0.29
C ASN A 26 7.95 -10.48 1.03
N TYR A 27 9.09 -10.74 0.37
CA TYR A 27 10.21 -11.48 0.95
C TYR A 27 11.33 -10.58 1.48
N SER A 28 11.06 -9.28 1.64
CA SER A 28 12.01 -8.35 2.27
C SER A 28 12.40 -8.83 3.68
N THR A 29 13.64 -8.58 4.06
CA THR A 29 14.20 -9.04 5.35
C THR A 29 13.33 -8.62 6.53
N TYR A 30 12.87 -7.37 6.51
CA TYR A 30 12.02 -6.82 7.57
C TYR A 30 10.65 -7.51 7.63
N MET A 31 9.97 -7.68 6.49
CA MET A 31 8.68 -8.38 6.48
C MET A 31 8.82 -9.85 6.87
N ARG A 32 9.91 -10.52 6.51
CA ARG A 32 10.17 -11.91 6.96
C ARG A 32 10.34 -11.99 8.47
N ALA A 33 11.10 -11.08 9.08
CA ALA A 33 11.28 -11.03 10.53
C ALA A 33 9.96 -10.72 11.25
N LEU A 34 9.19 -9.73 10.75
CA LEU A 34 7.88 -9.38 11.30
C LEU A 34 6.91 -10.57 11.21
N LEU A 35 6.79 -11.18 10.03
CA LEU A 35 5.87 -12.29 9.80
C LEU A 35 6.31 -13.61 10.46
N GLY A 36 7.61 -13.78 10.69
CA GLY A 36 8.17 -14.84 11.53
C GLY A 36 7.91 -14.61 13.02
N GLY A 37 7.49 -13.41 13.41
CA GLY A 37 7.30 -13.00 14.80
C GLY A 37 8.63 -12.93 15.56
N GLU A 38 9.70 -12.52 14.87
CA GLU A 38 11.04 -12.25 15.40
C GLU A 38 11.19 -10.80 15.89
N LEU A 39 10.21 -9.94 15.61
CA LEU A 39 10.21 -8.54 16.03
C LEU A 39 9.28 -8.31 17.23
N THR A 40 9.65 -7.37 18.09
CA THR A 40 8.83 -6.82 19.16
C THR A 40 7.65 -5.99 18.61
N GLN A 41 6.71 -5.64 19.49
CA GLN A 41 5.62 -4.70 19.14
C GLN A 41 6.16 -3.34 18.68
N GLU A 42 7.28 -2.89 19.24
CA GLU A 42 7.94 -1.65 18.82
C GLU A 42 8.41 -1.76 17.36
N GLY A 43 8.98 -2.91 16.98
CA GLY A 43 9.31 -3.20 15.59
C GLY A 43 8.10 -2.99 14.68
N TYR A 44 6.98 -3.66 14.94
CA TYR A 44 5.74 -3.44 14.18
C TYR A 44 5.26 -1.98 14.19
N THR A 45 5.38 -1.29 15.32
CA THR A 45 4.97 0.11 15.47
C THR A 45 5.74 1.01 14.49
N GLN A 46 7.03 0.78 14.28
CA GLN A 46 7.82 1.54 13.30
C GLN A 46 7.30 1.39 11.86
N LEU A 47 6.80 0.21 11.49
CA LEU A 47 6.14 0.02 10.20
C LEU A 47 4.82 0.79 10.10
N ALA A 48 3.97 0.72 11.13
CA ALA A 48 2.70 1.44 11.17
C ALA A 48 2.91 2.96 11.06
N VAL A 49 3.98 3.48 11.68
CA VAL A 49 4.39 4.89 11.54
C VAL A 49 4.68 5.25 10.09
N GLN A 50 5.44 4.43 9.36
CA GLN A 50 5.76 4.74 7.96
C GLN A 50 4.50 4.69 7.08
N TYR A 51 3.60 3.74 7.34
CA TYR A 51 2.32 3.67 6.65
C TYR A 51 1.47 4.93 6.90
N TYR A 52 1.43 5.49 8.10
CA TYR A 52 0.70 6.74 8.33
C TYR A 52 1.08 7.86 7.36
N PHE A 53 2.37 8.07 7.10
CA PHE A 53 2.82 9.09 6.15
C PHE A 53 2.49 8.72 4.69
N ILE A 54 2.70 7.46 4.29
CA ILE A 54 2.44 6.99 2.92
C ILE A 54 0.96 7.09 2.57
N TYR A 55 0.08 6.57 3.44
CA TYR A 55 -1.37 6.65 3.22
C TYR A 55 -1.87 8.08 3.31
N GLY A 56 -1.26 8.92 4.14
CA GLY A 56 -1.58 10.35 4.15
C GLY A 56 -1.34 11.01 2.79
N ALA A 57 -0.25 10.66 2.10
CA ALA A 57 0.03 11.17 0.76
C ALA A 57 -0.96 10.63 -0.29
N ILE A 58 -1.26 9.33 -0.24
CA ILE A 58 -2.16 8.67 -1.20
C ILE A 58 -3.60 9.19 -1.02
N GLU A 59 -4.09 9.27 0.22
CA GLU A 59 -5.46 9.71 0.50
C GLU A 59 -5.64 11.22 0.24
N ALA A 60 -4.61 12.04 0.48
CA ALA A 60 -4.63 13.44 0.05
C ALA A 60 -4.68 13.56 -1.49
N ALA A 61 -4.02 12.65 -2.22
CA ALA A 61 -4.16 12.60 -3.68
C ALA A 61 -5.57 12.14 -4.10
N SER A 62 -6.16 11.17 -3.40
CA SER A 62 -7.55 10.74 -3.62
C SER A 62 -8.53 11.91 -3.49
N ASP A 63 -8.39 12.72 -2.43
CA ASP A 63 -9.26 13.87 -2.20
C ASP A 63 -9.14 14.91 -3.34
N ARG A 64 -7.93 15.18 -3.82
CA ARG A 64 -7.71 16.12 -4.93
C ARG A 64 -8.25 15.60 -6.27
N LEU A 65 -8.17 14.29 -6.50
CA LEU A 65 -8.52 13.64 -7.77
C LEU A 65 -9.94 13.06 -7.78
N ALA A 66 -10.74 13.27 -6.72
CA ALA A 66 -12.08 12.71 -6.61
C ALA A 66 -13.03 13.11 -7.76
N ALA A 67 -12.82 14.27 -8.37
CA ALA A 67 -13.60 14.75 -9.52
C ALA A 67 -12.95 14.47 -10.89
N ASP A 68 -11.76 13.84 -10.92
CA ASP A 68 -11.11 13.46 -12.17
C ASP A 68 -11.89 12.30 -12.83
N PRO A 69 -12.16 12.36 -14.15
CA PRO A 69 -13.00 11.37 -14.83
C PRO A 69 -12.42 9.96 -14.86
N VAL A 70 -11.11 9.79 -14.63
CA VAL A 70 -10.46 8.49 -14.60
C VAL A 70 -10.03 8.14 -13.18
N ALA A 71 -9.28 9.00 -12.50
CA ALA A 71 -8.79 8.74 -11.15
C ALA A 71 -9.91 8.70 -10.10
N GLY A 72 -10.98 9.49 -10.27
CA GLY A 72 -12.14 9.49 -9.37
C GLY A 72 -12.83 8.12 -9.29
N GLU A 73 -12.79 7.32 -10.36
CA GLU A 73 -13.32 5.95 -10.37
C GLU A 73 -12.53 5.00 -9.45
N PHE A 74 -11.32 5.38 -9.04
CA PHE A 74 -10.45 4.64 -8.13
C PHE A 74 -10.37 5.27 -6.73
N VAL A 75 -11.21 6.26 -6.42
CA VAL A 75 -11.35 6.80 -5.07
C VAL A 75 -12.42 5.98 -4.35
N PHE A 76 -12.01 5.24 -3.31
CA PHE A 76 -12.89 4.38 -2.52
C PHE A 76 -12.80 4.77 -1.05
N ASP A 77 -13.88 5.34 -0.49
CA ASP A 77 -13.89 5.75 0.91
C ASP A 77 -13.76 4.54 1.86
N GLU A 78 -14.29 3.38 1.47
CA GLU A 78 -14.16 2.12 2.21
C GLU A 78 -12.71 1.61 2.32
N LEU A 79 -11.80 2.12 1.48
CA LEU A 79 -10.38 1.77 1.53
C LEU A 79 -9.56 2.69 2.43
N ARG A 80 -10.05 3.86 2.85
CA ARG A 80 -9.27 4.80 3.66
C ARG A 80 -8.69 4.11 4.92
N ARG A 81 -7.38 4.26 5.10
CA ARG A 81 -6.59 3.66 6.19
C ARG A 81 -6.21 4.70 7.23
N LEU A 82 -6.10 5.98 6.89
CA LEU A 82 -5.69 7.00 7.86
C LEU A 82 -6.49 6.97 9.17
N PRO A 83 -7.84 6.94 9.18
CA PRO A 83 -8.59 6.90 10.44
C PRO A 83 -8.27 5.68 11.31
N HIS A 84 -7.94 4.55 10.68
CA HIS A 84 -7.54 3.33 11.38
C HIS A 84 -6.10 3.44 11.92
N LEU A 85 -5.17 3.94 11.10
CA LEU A 85 -3.77 4.17 11.49
C LEU A 85 -3.65 5.18 12.64
N GLU A 86 -4.45 6.23 12.66
CA GLU A 86 -4.45 7.21 13.75
C GLU A 86 -4.86 6.59 15.09
N ARG A 87 -5.84 5.68 15.07
CA ARG A 87 -6.29 4.93 16.25
C ARG A 87 -5.26 3.90 16.69
N ASP A 88 -4.64 3.21 15.73
CA ASP A 88 -3.56 2.26 15.99
C ASP A 88 -2.36 2.96 16.62
N LEU A 89 -1.91 4.09 16.07
CA LEU A 89 -0.76 4.84 16.59
C LEU A 89 -1.04 5.47 17.96
N ALA A 90 -2.26 5.93 18.23
CA ALA A 90 -2.64 6.40 19.56
C ALA A 90 -2.53 5.29 20.63
N HIS A 91 -2.74 4.03 20.24
CA HIS A 91 -2.59 2.87 21.12
C HIS A 91 -1.13 2.39 21.22
N LEU A 92 -0.45 2.29 20.08
CA LEU A 92 0.90 1.73 19.99
C LEU A 92 1.96 2.67 20.56
N VAL A 93 1.86 3.97 20.28
CA VAL A 93 2.85 4.99 20.66
C VAL A 93 2.39 5.80 21.88
N GLY A 94 1.07 6.01 22.00
CA GLY A 94 0.45 6.80 23.07
C GLY A 94 -0.28 8.06 22.57
N PRO A 95 -0.89 8.84 23.47
CA PRO A 95 -1.77 9.96 23.10
C PRO A 95 -1.06 11.07 22.31
N ASP A 96 0.24 11.28 22.54
CA ASP A 96 1.04 12.33 21.90
C ASP A 96 1.72 11.90 20.60
N TRP A 97 1.34 10.73 20.05
CA TRP A 97 1.98 10.08 18.91
C TRP A 97 2.29 11.01 17.73
N ARG A 98 1.39 11.95 17.42
CA ARG A 98 1.57 12.89 16.28
C ARG A 98 2.83 13.73 16.39
N SER A 99 3.28 14.03 17.60
CA SER A 99 4.48 14.85 17.84
C SER A 99 5.76 14.03 18.02
N THR A 100 5.63 12.71 18.17
CA THR A 100 6.76 11.81 18.44
C THR A 100 7.19 11.00 17.23
N ILE A 101 6.27 10.76 16.28
CA ILE A 101 6.58 9.98 15.08
C ILE A 101 7.31 10.82 14.03
N SER A 102 8.17 10.17 13.26
CA SER A 102 8.86 10.80 12.12
C SER A 102 9.00 9.82 10.96
N PRO A 103 8.89 10.29 9.70
CA PRO A 103 9.11 9.42 8.55
C PRO A 103 10.60 9.11 8.40
N LEU A 104 10.90 7.92 7.90
CA LEU A 104 12.22 7.56 7.39
C LEU A 104 12.58 8.36 6.13
N ALA A 105 13.85 8.31 5.71
CA ALA A 105 14.28 8.99 4.49
C ALA A 105 13.59 8.41 3.24
N SER A 106 13.54 7.08 3.13
CA SER A 106 12.79 6.35 2.11
C SER A 106 11.30 6.67 2.15
N THR A 107 10.70 6.80 3.34
CA THR A 107 9.29 7.17 3.49
C THR A 107 9.02 8.58 2.99
N ARG A 108 9.90 9.56 3.30
CA ARG A 108 9.80 10.91 2.71
C ARG A 108 9.91 10.89 1.19
N ALA A 109 10.84 10.11 0.66
CA ALA A 109 11.01 9.96 -0.79
C ALA A 109 9.76 9.33 -1.43
N TYR A 110 9.16 8.33 -0.79
CA TYR A 110 7.92 7.72 -1.26
C TYR A 110 6.75 8.72 -1.23
N VAL A 111 6.56 9.45 -0.13
CA VAL A 111 5.54 10.51 -0.03
C VAL A 111 5.70 11.55 -1.14
N ALA A 112 6.94 12.00 -1.40
CA ALA A 112 7.23 12.91 -2.49
C ALA A 112 6.85 12.31 -3.85
N ARG A 113 7.21 11.04 -4.09
CA ARG A 113 6.89 10.35 -5.34
C ARG A 113 5.39 10.21 -5.58
N VAL A 114 4.61 9.88 -4.54
CA VAL A 114 3.13 9.85 -4.63
C VAL A 114 2.60 11.23 -5.05
N GLY A 115 3.13 12.29 -4.43
CA GLY A 115 2.77 13.67 -4.76
C GLY A 115 3.05 14.03 -6.23
N GLU A 116 4.23 13.68 -6.75
CA GLU A 116 4.63 13.90 -8.14
C GLU A 116 3.80 13.08 -9.14
N ALA A 117 3.65 11.77 -8.87
CA ALA A 117 2.97 10.83 -9.74
C ALA A 117 1.47 11.12 -9.84
N SER A 118 0.87 11.71 -8.80
CA SER A 118 -0.53 12.12 -8.78
C SER A 118 -0.83 13.41 -9.57
N SER A 119 0.12 13.89 -10.37
CA SER A 119 -0.11 14.97 -11.36
C SER A 119 -0.93 14.50 -12.57
N TRP A 120 -1.14 13.19 -12.72
CA TRP A 120 -1.99 12.58 -13.75
C TRP A 120 -2.68 11.32 -13.19
N ALA A 121 -3.80 10.91 -13.81
CA ALA A 121 -4.68 9.90 -13.26
C ALA A 121 -4.01 8.53 -13.06
N GLY A 122 -3.38 7.99 -14.10
CA GLY A 122 -2.75 6.68 -14.00
C GLY A 122 -1.57 6.61 -13.03
N GLY A 123 -0.89 7.72 -12.76
CA GLY A 123 0.18 7.78 -11.77
C GLY A 123 -0.37 7.65 -10.35
N TYR A 124 -1.47 8.33 -10.04
CA TYR A 124 -2.22 8.08 -8.80
C TYR A 124 -2.70 6.62 -8.70
N VAL A 125 -3.30 6.09 -9.78
CA VAL A 125 -3.82 4.71 -9.81
C VAL A 125 -2.72 3.68 -9.58
N ALA A 126 -1.49 3.90 -10.05
CA ALA A 126 -0.35 3.01 -9.83
C ALA A 126 0.00 2.85 -8.33
N HIS A 127 0.08 3.95 -7.59
CA HIS A 127 0.35 3.94 -6.14
C HIS A 127 -0.82 3.37 -5.34
N HIS A 128 -2.05 3.77 -5.71
CA HIS A 128 -3.28 3.26 -5.09
C HIS A 128 -3.41 1.74 -5.29
N TYR A 129 -3.19 1.24 -6.52
CA TYR A 129 -3.20 -0.18 -6.84
C TYR A 129 -2.18 -0.97 -6.01
N THR A 130 -0.94 -0.49 -5.99
CA THR A 130 0.19 -1.15 -5.32
C THR A 130 -0.09 -1.35 -3.84
N ARG A 131 -0.61 -0.32 -3.16
CA ARG A 131 -0.88 -0.37 -1.73
C ARG A 131 -2.17 -1.16 -1.42
N TYR A 132 -3.32 -0.67 -1.87
CA TYR A 132 -4.60 -1.21 -1.39
C TYR A 132 -4.87 -2.66 -1.84
N LEU A 133 -4.54 -3.04 -3.08
CA LEU A 133 -4.76 -4.44 -3.49
C LEU A 133 -3.81 -5.41 -2.76
N GLY A 134 -2.61 -4.96 -2.42
CA GLY A 134 -1.67 -5.70 -1.58
C GLY A 134 -2.23 -5.91 -0.17
N ASP A 135 -2.72 -4.84 0.47
CA ASP A 135 -3.25 -4.91 1.83
C ASP A 135 -4.49 -5.80 1.93
N ILE A 136 -5.39 -5.74 0.94
CA ILE A 136 -6.59 -6.60 0.90
C ILE A 136 -6.19 -8.08 0.74
N ALA A 137 -5.12 -8.36 -0.02
CA ALA A 137 -4.68 -9.73 -0.28
C ALA A 137 -4.02 -10.38 0.95
N GLY A 138 -3.15 -9.65 1.65
CA GLY A 138 -2.36 -10.18 2.77
C GLY A 138 -2.87 -9.80 4.17
N GLY A 139 -3.66 -8.73 4.28
CA GLY A 139 -3.91 -8.05 5.56
C GLY A 139 -4.56 -8.93 6.63
N GLN A 140 -5.45 -9.85 6.26
CA GLN A 140 -6.09 -10.75 7.23
C GLN A 140 -5.10 -11.74 7.86
N ALA A 141 -4.11 -12.21 7.11
CA ALA A 141 -3.07 -13.09 7.65
C ALA A 141 -2.14 -12.31 8.58
N ILE A 142 -1.74 -11.09 8.16
CA ILE A 142 -0.89 -10.21 8.95
C ILE A 142 -1.58 -9.83 10.26
N ARG A 143 -2.84 -9.39 10.20
CA ARG A 143 -3.67 -9.08 11.37
C ARG A 143 -3.66 -10.20 12.41
N ARG A 144 -4.04 -11.43 12.01
CA ARG A 144 -4.11 -12.57 12.93
C ARG A 144 -2.77 -12.89 13.58
N LEU A 145 -1.68 -12.71 12.85
CA LEU A 145 -0.35 -12.89 13.39
C LEU A 145 -0.05 -11.83 14.45
N LEU A 146 -0.29 -10.56 14.15
CA LEU A 146 -0.02 -9.43 15.03
C LEU A 146 -0.85 -9.51 16.33
N GLU A 147 -2.16 -9.77 16.22
CA GLU A 147 -3.07 -9.95 17.37
C GLU A 147 -2.56 -11.07 18.28
N LYS A 148 -2.15 -12.21 17.70
CA LYS A 148 -1.60 -13.34 18.45
C LYS A 148 -0.25 -13.04 19.11
N LYS A 149 0.61 -12.26 18.44
CA LYS A 149 2.00 -12.04 18.88
C LYS A 149 2.13 -10.93 19.90
N TYR A 150 1.31 -9.88 19.79
CA TYR A 150 1.44 -8.68 20.61
C TYR A 150 0.28 -8.49 21.58
N ASP A 151 -0.68 -9.42 21.62
CA ASP A 151 -1.86 -9.35 22.49
C ASP A 151 -2.66 -8.05 22.30
N VAL A 152 -2.68 -7.54 21.07
CA VAL A 152 -3.45 -6.37 20.65
C VAL A 152 -4.75 -6.85 20.03
N ALA A 153 -5.89 -6.58 20.70
CA ALA A 153 -7.17 -7.17 20.29
C ALA A 153 -7.97 -6.30 19.29
N GLU A 154 -7.78 -4.98 19.28
CA GLU A 154 -8.49 -4.09 18.35
C GLU A 154 -7.69 -2.85 17.96
N ALA A 155 -7.24 -2.02 18.92
CA ALA A 155 -6.35 -0.91 18.62
C ALA A 155 -4.92 -1.42 18.46
N GLY A 156 -4.27 -1.06 17.36
CA GLY A 156 -2.93 -1.52 16.98
C GLY A 156 -2.90 -2.28 15.66
N THR A 157 -4.03 -2.85 15.20
CA THR A 157 -4.10 -3.62 13.94
C THR A 157 -5.26 -3.22 13.03
N LEU A 158 -5.98 -2.14 13.36
CA LEU A 158 -7.12 -1.63 12.61
C LEU A 158 -6.78 -1.32 11.14
N PHE A 159 -5.53 -0.96 10.84
CA PHE A 159 -5.04 -0.78 9.47
C PHE A 159 -5.45 -1.96 8.55
N TYR A 160 -5.42 -3.19 9.09
CA TYR A 160 -5.72 -4.42 8.36
C TYR A 160 -7.22 -4.80 8.38
N HIS A 161 -8.09 -3.97 8.95
CA HIS A 161 -9.54 -4.20 8.98
C HIS A 161 -10.21 -3.55 7.76
N PHE A 162 -10.70 -4.38 6.84
CA PHE A 162 -11.36 -3.93 5.62
C PHE A 162 -12.88 -4.19 5.67
N ASP A 163 -13.52 -3.92 6.81
CA ASP A 163 -14.92 -4.30 7.04
C ASP A 163 -15.90 -3.59 6.08
N GLY A 164 -15.50 -2.43 5.54
CA GLY A 164 -16.29 -1.66 4.57
C GLY A 164 -16.34 -2.23 3.15
N ILE A 165 -15.43 -3.13 2.75
CA ILE A 165 -15.34 -3.61 1.37
C ILE A 165 -16.23 -4.85 1.10
N GLY A 166 -16.84 -5.40 2.14
CA GLY A 166 -17.60 -6.66 2.07
C GLY A 166 -16.70 -7.84 1.70
N SER A 167 -16.77 -8.31 0.46
CA SER A 167 -16.01 -9.47 0.00
C SER A 167 -14.70 -9.05 -0.67
N ALA A 168 -13.56 -9.30 -0.01
CA ALA A 168 -12.23 -9.01 -0.53
C ALA A 168 -11.97 -9.57 -1.95
N PRO A 169 -12.31 -10.82 -2.29
CA PRO A 169 -12.21 -11.30 -3.68
C PRO A 169 -13.04 -10.47 -4.65
N ARG A 170 -14.33 -10.22 -4.34
CA ARG A 170 -15.24 -9.46 -5.21
C ARG A 170 -14.77 -8.02 -5.40
N PHE A 171 -14.28 -7.38 -4.35
CA PHE A 171 -13.75 -6.02 -4.42
C PHE A 171 -12.54 -5.94 -5.35
N ARG A 172 -11.59 -6.88 -5.22
CA ARG A 172 -10.42 -6.95 -6.12
C ARG A 172 -10.81 -7.18 -7.57
N ASP A 173 -11.82 -8.00 -7.83
CA ASP A 173 -12.31 -8.23 -9.19
C ASP A 173 -12.98 -6.97 -9.77
N GLY A 174 -13.75 -6.24 -8.96
CA GLY A 174 -14.30 -4.94 -9.34
C GLY A 174 -13.22 -3.90 -9.65
N TYR A 175 -12.17 -3.83 -8.82
CA TYR A 175 -11.03 -2.95 -9.07
C TYR A 175 -10.31 -3.29 -10.38
N ARG A 176 -10.07 -4.59 -10.64
CA ARG A 176 -9.46 -5.05 -11.90
C ARG A 176 -10.31 -4.71 -13.12
N ALA A 177 -11.63 -4.88 -13.01
CA ALA A 177 -12.55 -4.50 -14.07
C ALA A 177 -12.49 -2.97 -14.37
N LYS A 178 -12.28 -2.13 -13.36
CA LYS A 178 -12.05 -0.69 -13.58
C LYS A 178 -10.73 -0.41 -14.31
N LEU A 179 -9.64 -1.10 -13.92
CA LEU A 179 -8.37 -1.00 -14.66
C LEU A 179 -8.52 -1.42 -16.13
N ASP A 180 -9.29 -2.49 -16.39
CA ASP A 180 -9.49 -3.03 -17.74
C ASP A 180 -10.35 -2.11 -18.64
N ASN A 181 -11.30 -1.39 -18.05
CA ASN A 181 -12.26 -0.54 -18.78
C ASN A 181 -11.88 0.95 -18.81
N ALA A 182 -10.91 1.38 -18.01
CA ALA A 182 -10.46 2.76 -18.03
C ALA A 182 -9.81 3.11 -19.40
N PRO A 183 -9.93 4.37 -19.86
CA PRO A 183 -9.68 4.78 -21.24
C PRO A 183 -8.18 4.95 -21.55
N TRP A 184 -7.34 4.03 -21.09
CA TRP A 184 -5.90 4.05 -21.31
C TRP A 184 -5.57 3.75 -22.78
N ASP A 185 -4.81 4.63 -23.42
CA ASP A 185 -4.09 4.25 -24.63
C ASP A 185 -2.84 3.39 -24.29
N GLU A 186 -2.17 2.86 -25.31
CA GLU A 186 -1.02 1.98 -25.11
C GLU A 186 0.15 2.69 -24.40
N ALA A 187 0.36 3.98 -24.67
CA ALA A 187 1.41 4.75 -24.02
C ALA A 187 1.09 5.00 -22.55
N GLU A 188 -0.17 5.25 -22.21
CA GLU A 188 -0.61 5.43 -20.84
C GLU A 188 -0.54 4.12 -20.05
N ARG A 189 -0.90 2.98 -20.65
CA ARG A 189 -0.71 1.66 -20.04
C ARG A 189 0.75 1.39 -19.69
N ALA A 190 1.67 1.68 -20.62
CA ALA A 190 3.11 1.55 -20.37
C ALA A 190 3.55 2.45 -19.19
N ARG A 191 3.13 3.73 -19.19
CA ARG A 191 3.44 4.66 -18.09
C ARG A 191 2.87 4.23 -16.75
N VAL A 192 1.68 3.64 -16.71
CA VAL A 192 1.08 3.09 -15.48
C VAL A 192 1.88 1.89 -14.98
N ILE A 193 2.31 1.00 -15.87
CA ILE A 193 3.19 -0.13 -15.52
C ILE A 193 4.48 0.39 -14.91
N ASP A 194 5.16 1.33 -15.58
CA ASP A 194 6.42 1.90 -15.12
C ASP A 194 6.27 2.56 -13.75
N GLU A 195 5.21 3.36 -13.54
CA GLU A 195 4.96 3.99 -12.24
C GLU A 195 4.61 2.96 -11.15
N THR A 196 3.93 1.87 -11.51
CA THR A 196 3.60 0.81 -10.56
C THR A 196 4.87 0.09 -10.10
N LEU A 197 5.83 -0.13 -11.01
CA LEU A 197 7.16 -0.64 -10.64
C LEU A 197 7.86 0.31 -9.66
N VAL A 198 7.84 1.62 -9.94
CA VAL A 198 8.39 2.63 -9.01
C VAL A 198 7.70 2.60 -7.65
N ALA A 199 6.37 2.47 -7.60
CA ALA A 199 5.64 2.35 -6.33
C ALA A 199 6.09 1.12 -5.53
N PHE A 200 6.32 -0.01 -6.18
CA PHE A 200 6.87 -1.20 -5.52
C PHE A 200 8.32 -0.99 -5.05
N GLU A 201 9.17 -0.34 -5.84
CA GLU A 201 10.55 -0.01 -5.45
C GLU A 201 10.58 0.93 -4.24
N CYS A 202 9.69 1.93 -4.18
CA CYS A 202 9.54 2.78 -3.01
C CYS A 202 9.14 1.99 -1.76
N ASN A 203 8.22 1.03 -1.88
CA ASN A 203 7.87 0.13 -0.76
C ASN A 203 9.07 -0.71 -0.30
N VAL A 204 9.81 -1.28 -1.25
CA VAL A 204 11.02 -2.07 -0.95
C VAL A 204 12.05 -1.21 -0.23
N ALA A 205 12.28 0.03 -0.66
CA ALA A 205 13.22 0.94 -0.02
C ALA A 205 12.85 1.25 1.44
N VAL A 206 11.55 1.37 1.74
CA VAL A 206 11.05 1.54 3.12
C VAL A 206 11.34 0.30 3.97
N PHE A 207 11.10 -0.90 3.42
CA PHE A 207 11.40 -2.14 4.14
C PHE A 207 12.91 -2.36 4.32
N ASP A 208 13.73 -1.97 3.35
CA ASP A 208 15.19 -2.08 3.43
C ASP A 208 15.76 -1.10 4.47
N GLU A 209 15.24 0.13 4.56
CA GLU A 209 15.65 1.08 5.60
C GLU A 209 15.20 0.61 6.98
N LEU A 210 13.96 0.12 7.13
CA LEU A 210 13.50 -0.51 8.38
C LEU A 210 14.38 -1.72 8.76
N ALA A 211 14.79 -2.54 7.78
CA ALA A 211 15.68 -3.68 8.01
C ALA A 211 17.08 -3.26 8.51
N SER A 212 17.55 -2.06 8.17
CA SER A 212 18.84 -1.56 8.66
C SER A 212 18.86 -1.28 10.18
N HIS A 213 17.67 -1.18 10.79
CA HIS A 213 17.46 -1.00 12.24
C HIS A 213 16.91 -2.26 12.92
N LEU A 214 16.92 -3.41 12.23
CA LEU A 214 16.20 -4.61 12.67
C LEU A 214 16.65 -5.14 14.03
N ASP A 215 17.95 -5.03 14.34
CA ASP A 215 18.51 -5.50 15.61
C ASP A 215 18.04 -4.70 16.82
N GLU A 216 17.55 -3.46 16.63
CA GLU A 216 16.95 -2.65 17.70
C GLU A 216 15.59 -3.22 18.15
N PHE A 217 14.95 -4.04 17.31
CA PHE A 217 13.57 -4.50 17.51
C PHE A 217 13.43 -6.01 17.63
N ARG A 218 14.53 -6.78 17.72
CA ARG A 218 14.45 -8.24 17.89
C ARG A 218 13.83 -8.62 19.23
N ALA A 219 12.90 -9.59 19.19
CA ALA A 219 12.20 -10.13 20.36
C ALA A 219 13.02 -11.20 21.11
#